data_AF-A0AAE3M9B9-F1
#
_entry.id   AF-A0AAE3M9B9-F1
#
_cell.length_a   1.000
_cell.length_b   1.000
_cell.length_c   1.000
_cell.angle_alpha   90.00
_cell.angle_beta   90.00
_cell.angle_gamma   90.00
#
_symmetry.space_group_name_H-M   'P 1'
#
loop_
_entity.id
_entity.type
_entity.pdbx_description
1 polymer ?
#
loop_
_entity_poly.entity_id
_entity_poly.type
_entity_poly.pdbx_seq_one_letter_code
_entity_poly.pdbx_strand_id
1 'polypeptide(L)'
;MILKKAIKNIEPKGVFVYFNNVIPGFARTNTPQKTWNEKKRSRTLPNGDKYILPPYNVMKGHFVLLHDWPILCKIDKSRKSYVIPKGMSTDFASIPKFLHSLISPLSNSVYSAVLHDYLYRNPKEVTAKETSRLESDRIFYFGMKACGVKRIIALIMFWGVRIGGKNSYIR
;
A
#
# COMPACT_ATOMS: atom_id res chain seq x y z
N MET A 1 24.00 4.53 19.55
CA MET A 1 23.87 3.13 20.04
C MET A 1 22.42 2.61 20.05
N ILE A 2 21.43 3.46 20.36
CA ILE A 2 19.99 3.10 20.46
C ILE A 2 19.38 2.66 19.11
N LEU A 3 19.69 3.39 18.01
CA LEU A 3 19.16 3.07 16.68
C LEU A 3 19.53 1.64 16.22
N LYS A 4 20.78 1.21 16.43
CA LYS A 4 21.27 -0.13 16.05
C LYS A 4 20.54 -1.26 16.79
N LYS A 5 20.12 -1.02 18.04
CA LYS A 5 19.40 -2.01 18.87
C LYS A 5 17.92 -2.12 18.46
N ALA A 6 17.29 -0.99 18.14
CA ALA A 6 15.93 -0.95 17.57
C ALA A 6 15.85 -1.63 16.19
N ILE A 7 16.91 -1.47 15.36
CA ILE A 7 17.02 -2.12 14.04
C ILE A 7 17.06 -3.65 14.14
N LYS A 8 17.71 -4.23 15.18
CA LYS A 8 17.79 -5.69 15.39
C LYS A 8 16.43 -6.35 15.69
N ASN A 9 15.49 -5.62 16.30
CA ASN A 9 14.18 -6.15 16.69
C ASN A 9 13.11 -6.05 15.58
N ILE A 10 13.40 -5.37 14.47
CA ILE A 10 12.48 -5.23 13.33
C ILE A 10 12.61 -6.42 12.36
N GLU A 11 13.73 -7.12 12.38
CA GLU A 11 13.96 -8.32 11.56
C GLU A 11 13.02 -9.47 11.96
N PRO A 12 12.41 -10.13 10.97
CA PRO A 12 12.57 -11.54 10.77
C PRO A 12 13.79 -11.80 9.89
N LYS A 13 14.30 -13.02 9.96
CA LYS A 13 15.41 -13.53 9.16
C LYS A 13 14.90 -13.76 7.72
N GLY A 14 14.86 -12.70 6.91
CA GLY A 14 14.66 -12.78 5.46
C GLY A 14 13.22 -12.63 4.97
N VAL A 15 12.68 -11.40 5.00
CA VAL A 15 11.47 -11.07 4.24
C VAL A 15 11.87 -10.56 2.86
N PHE A 16 11.32 -11.18 1.83
CA PHE A 16 11.53 -10.81 0.43
C PHE A 16 10.16 -10.58 -0.22
N VAL A 17 9.99 -9.39 -0.81
CA VAL A 17 8.79 -9.05 -1.57
C VAL A 17 9.18 -9.04 -3.04
N TYR A 18 8.45 -9.82 -3.83
CA TYR A 18 8.66 -9.94 -5.27
C TYR A 18 7.52 -9.22 -5.97
N PHE A 19 7.79 -8.00 -6.41
CA PHE A 19 6.95 -7.31 -7.39
C PHE A 19 7.32 -7.90 -8.75
N ASN A 20 6.64 -8.98 -9.14
CA ASN A 20 6.91 -9.74 -10.36
C ASN A 20 6.79 -8.88 -11.63
N ASN A 21 7.09 -9.46 -12.80
CA ASN A 21 7.01 -8.82 -14.12
C ASN A 21 5.63 -8.26 -14.53
N VAL A 22 4.59 -8.44 -13.71
CA VAL A 22 3.29 -7.82 -13.93
C VAL A 22 3.33 -6.41 -13.34
N ILE A 23 3.58 -5.45 -14.22
CA ILE A 23 3.56 -4.03 -13.87
C ILE A 23 2.10 -3.61 -13.66
N PRO A 24 1.73 -3.09 -12.47
CA PRO A 24 0.37 -2.65 -12.22
C PRO A 24 0.04 -1.41 -13.06
N GLY A 25 -1.15 -1.39 -13.65
CA GLY A 25 -1.72 -0.19 -14.27
C GLY A 25 -2.58 0.57 -13.28
N PHE A 26 -2.47 1.91 -13.28
CA PHE A 26 -3.31 2.79 -12.46
C PHE A 26 -4.02 3.82 -13.33
N ALA A 27 -5.28 4.09 -13.03
CA ALA A 27 -5.99 5.27 -13.52
C ALA A 27 -6.09 6.32 -12.43
N ARG A 28 -5.74 7.56 -12.76
CA ARG A 28 -6.00 8.70 -11.88
C ARG A 28 -7.49 9.05 -11.93
N THR A 29 -8.07 9.27 -10.76
CA THR A 29 -9.45 9.72 -10.60
C THR A 29 -9.50 11.06 -9.89
N ASN A 30 -10.43 11.92 -10.34
CA ASN A 30 -10.67 13.21 -9.71
C ASN A 30 -11.60 13.05 -8.50
N THR A 31 -11.42 13.93 -7.51
CA THR A 31 -12.34 14.02 -6.38
C THR A 31 -13.76 14.35 -6.87
N PRO A 32 -14.77 13.52 -6.55
CA PRO A 32 -16.14 13.81 -6.94
C PRO A 32 -16.68 14.99 -6.14
N GLN A 33 -17.60 15.77 -6.71
CA GLN A 33 -18.27 16.82 -5.92
C GLN A 33 -19.25 16.18 -4.93
N LYS A 34 -19.46 16.83 -3.77
CA LYS A 34 -20.38 16.36 -2.73
C LYS A 34 -21.81 16.10 -3.24
N THR A 35 -22.25 16.86 -4.24
CA THR A 35 -23.60 16.81 -4.82
C THR A 35 -23.76 15.77 -5.94
N TRP A 36 -22.70 15.04 -6.30
CA TRP A 36 -22.77 14.09 -7.41
C TRP A 36 -23.48 12.80 -7.04
N ASN A 37 -24.49 12.46 -7.84
CA ASN A 37 -25.13 11.14 -7.83
C ASN A 37 -24.25 10.08 -8.51
N GLU A 38 -24.67 8.81 -8.45
CA GLU A 38 -23.93 7.67 -9.02
C GLU A 38 -23.64 7.82 -10.51
N LYS A 39 -24.61 8.30 -11.29
CA LYS A 39 -24.44 8.52 -12.73
C LYS A 39 -23.30 9.49 -13.01
N LYS A 40 -23.20 10.60 -12.25
CA LYS A 40 -22.10 11.57 -12.36
C LYS A 40 -20.77 11.04 -11.82
N ARG A 41 -20.78 10.02 -10.95
CA ARG A 41 -19.59 9.32 -10.40
C ARG A 41 -19.11 8.15 -11.27
N SER A 42 -19.91 7.71 -12.24
CA SER A 42 -19.55 6.63 -13.17
C SER A 42 -18.49 7.08 -14.16
N ARG A 43 -17.45 6.27 -14.36
CA ARG A 43 -16.35 6.48 -15.29
C ARG A 43 -16.04 5.18 -16.02
N THR A 44 -15.61 5.29 -17.26
CA THR A 44 -14.96 4.18 -17.97
C THR A 44 -13.46 4.32 -17.76
N LEU A 45 -12.83 3.28 -17.22
CA LEU A 45 -11.39 3.23 -17.02
C LEU A 45 -10.67 2.91 -18.35
N PRO A 46 -9.36 3.20 -18.46
CA PRO A 46 -8.56 2.88 -19.65
C PRO A 46 -8.59 1.42 -20.10
N ASN A 47 -8.86 0.49 -19.18
CA ASN A 47 -9.01 -0.94 -19.47
C ASN A 47 -10.42 -1.33 -19.96
N GLY A 48 -11.34 -0.36 -20.14
CA GLY A 48 -12.73 -0.57 -20.55
C GLY A 48 -13.71 -0.84 -19.40
N ASP A 49 -13.24 -1.05 -18.17
CA ASP A 49 -14.12 -1.33 -17.03
C ASP A 49 -14.94 -0.11 -16.62
N LYS A 50 -16.20 -0.31 -16.24
CA LYS A 50 -17.01 0.72 -15.57
C LYS A 50 -16.62 0.78 -14.09
N TYR A 51 -16.26 1.98 -13.64
CA TYR A 51 -15.90 2.26 -12.27
C TYR A 51 -16.76 3.40 -11.72
N ILE A 52 -17.39 3.17 -10.57
CA ILE A 52 -18.16 4.20 -9.88
C ILE A 52 -17.28 4.75 -8.76
N LEU A 53 -16.89 6.03 -8.88
CA LEU A 53 -16.15 6.71 -7.84
C LEU A 53 -16.91 6.63 -6.51
N PRO A 54 -16.27 6.35 -5.37
CA PRO A 54 -16.94 6.40 -4.08
C PRO A 54 -17.48 7.82 -3.79
N PRO A 55 -18.49 7.98 -2.92
CA PRO A 55 -18.97 9.29 -2.50
C PRO A 55 -17.84 10.14 -1.89
N TYR A 56 -17.95 11.47 -1.97
CA TYR A 56 -16.93 12.40 -1.48
C TYR A 56 -16.43 12.08 -0.05
N ASN A 57 -17.35 11.78 0.88
CA ASN A 57 -17.02 11.52 2.28
C ASN A 57 -16.30 10.18 2.52
N VAL A 58 -16.29 9.27 1.54
CA VAL A 58 -15.79 7.90 1.66
C VAL A 58 -14.56 7.67 0.76
N MET A 59 -14.22 8.62 -0.11
CA MET A 59 -13.12 8.46 -1.05
C MET A 59 -11.77 8.33 -0.31
N LYS A 60 -11.08 7.22 -0.56
CA LYS A 60 -9.75 6.92 0.01
C LYS A 60 -8.71 6.77 -1.11
N GLY A 61 -8.30 7.89 -1.68
CA GLY A 61 -7.25 7.95 -2.70
C GLY A 61 -7.71 8.37 -4.09
N HIS A 62 -6.74 8.68 -4.94
CA HIS A 62 -6.92 9.28 -6.27
C HIS A 62 -6.47 8.36 -7.40
N PHE A 63 -6.00 7.16 -7.08
CA PHE A 63 -5.52 6.20 -8.07
C PHE A 63 -6.26 4.89 -7.89
N VAL A 64 -6.68 4.31 -9.00
CA VAL A 64 -7.45 3.07 -9.02
C VAL A 64 -6.67 2.03 -9.82
N LEU A 65 -6.52 0.85 -9.23
CA LEU A 65 -5.84 -0.26 -9.87
C LEU A 65 -6.68 -0.81 -11.03
N LEU A 66 -6.08 -0.96 -12.22
CA LEU A 66 -6.77 -1.39 -13.43
C LEU A 66 -6.96 -2.91 -13.53
N HIS A 67 -6.04 -3.69 -12.97
CA HIS A 67 -6.05 -5.14 -13.08
C HIS A 67 -5.73 -5.77 -11.72
N ASP A 68 -6.17 -7.01 -11.51
CA ASP A 68 -5.76 -7.75 -10.32
C ASP A 68 -4.25 -7.87 -10.32
N TRP A 69 -3.65 -7.54 -9.18
CA TRP A 69 -2.20 -7.48 -9.06
C TRP A 69 -1.69 -8.53 -8.06
N PRO A 70 -1.17 -9.66 -8.55
CA PRO A 70 -0.62 -10.70 -7.69
C PRO A 70 0.78 -10.31 -7.20
N ILE A 71 1.00 -10.41 -5.89
CA ILE A 71 2.28 -10.15 -5.25
C ILE A 71 2.68 -11.36 -4.42
N LEU A 72 3.92 -11.81 -4.60
CA LEU A 72 4.49 -12.90 -3.82
C LEU A 72 5.41 -12.33 -2.73
N CYS A 73 5.16 -12.74 -1.50
CA CYS A 73 5.98 -12.43 -0.33
C CYS A 73 6.55 -13.73 0.24
N LYS A 74 7.87 -13.76 0.46
CA LYS A 74 8.52 -14.79 1.26
C LYS A 74 8.82 -14.20 2.62
N ILE A 75 8.24 -14.75 3.68
CA ILE A 75 8.40 -14.28 5.06
C ILE A 75 9.01 -15.43 5.84
N ASP A 76 10.29 -15.30 6.21
CA ASP A 76 11.11 -16.36 6.80
C ASP A 76 11.14 -17.62 5.91
N LYS A 77 10.48 -18.71 6.34
CA LYS A 77 10.34 -19.98 5.60
C LYS A 77 8.98 -20.13 4.90
N SER A 78 8.04 -19.23 5.15
CA SER A 78 6.69 -19.27 4.58
C SER A 78 6.60 -18.46 3.29
N ARG A 79 5.82 -18.95 2.33
CA ARG A 79 5.40 -18.18 1.15
C ARG A 79 3.97 -17.72 1.37
N LYS A 80 3.73 -16.41 1.20
CA LYS A 80 2.41 -15.81 1.19
C LYS A 80 2.20 -15.13 -0.15
N SER A 81 1.06 -15.38 -0.78
CA SER A 81 0.63 -14.65 -1.97
C SER A 81 -0.47 -13.68 -1.56
N TYR A 82 -0.49 -12.52 -2.20
CA TYR A 82 -1.55 -11.55 -2.09
C TYR A 82 -2.07 -11.24 -3.48
N VAL A 83 -3.37 -11.06 -3.64
CA VAL A 83 -3.95 -10.52 -4.87
C VAL A 83 -4.65 -9.22 -4.52
N ILE A 84 -4.07 -8.12 -4.98
CA ILE A 84 -4.71 -6.81 -4.83
C ILE A 84 -5.78 -6.70 -5.93
N PRO A 85 -7.07 -6.58 -5.57
CA PRO A 85 -8.13 -6.61 -6.55
C PRO A 85 -8.16 -5.34 -7.40
N LYS A 86 -8.50 -5.47 -8.68
CA LYS A 86 -8.82 -4.34 -9.54
C LYS A 86 -9.92 -3.48 -8.93
N GLY A 87 -9.88 -2.18 -9.20
CA GLY A 87 -10.81 -1.21 -8.60
C GLY A 87 -10.42 -0.78 -7.18
N MET A 88 -9.39 -1.39 -6.56
CA MET A 88 -8.84 -0.87 -5.31
C MET A 88 -8.33 0.56 -5.54
N SER A 89 -8.73 1.47 -4.65
CA SER A 89 -8.22 2.84 -4.61
C SER A 89 -7.05 2.97 -3.63
N THR A 90 -6.06 3.77 -4.02
CA THR A 90 -4.86 4.08 -3.25
C THR A 90 -4.48 5.55 -3.44
N ASP A 91 -3.82 6.10 -2.43
CA ASP A 91 -3.17 7.40 -2.42
C ASP A 91 -1.63 7.27 -2.49
N PHE A 92 -1.13 6.06 -2.77
CA PHE A 92 0.29 5.67 -2.91
C PHE A 92 1.17 5.89 -1.68
N ALA A 93 0.63 6.48 -0.62
CA ALA A 93 1.37 6.74 0.59
C ALA A 93 0.44 7.23 1.70
N SER A 94 0.11 6.32 2.63
CA SER A 94 -0.20 6.68 4.02
C SER A 94 1.08 7.15 4.76
N ILE A 95 1.95 7.92 4.08
CA ILE A 95 3.15 8.49 4.68
C ILE A 95 2.70 9.69 5.52
N PRO A 96 3.12 9.81 6.79
CA PRO A 96 2.86 11.00 7.57
C PRO A 96 3.33 12.26 6.83
N LYS A 97 2.47 13.28 6.74
CA LYS A 97 2.74 14.51 5.95
C LYS A 97 4.10 15.15 6.25
N PHE A 98 4.61 15.04 7.49
CA PHE A 98 5.92 15.57 7.88
C PHE A 98 7.10 14.86 7.21
N LEU A 99 6.93 13.65 6.66
CA LEU A 99 7.93 12.92 5.90
C LEU A 99 7.88 13.21 4.40
N HIS A 100 6.89 13.97 3.91
CA HIS A 100 6.77 14.29 2.48
C HIS A 100 7.91 15.19 1.97
N SER A 101 8.54 15.98 2.85
CA SER A 101 9.73 16.79 2.50
C SER A 101 10.99 15.94 2.31
N LEU A 102 11.04 14.76 2.93
CA LEU A 102 12.18 13.84 2.86
C LEU A 102 12.04 12.83 1.73
N ILE A 103 10.82 12.63 1.21
CA ILE A 103 10.47 11.49 0.37
C ILE A 103 9.55 12.00 -0.74
N SER A 104 10.07 12.00 -1.97
CA SER A 104 9.25 12.30 -3.14
C SER A 104 8.09 11.29 -3.23
N PRO A 105 6.83 11.74 -3.39
CA PRO A 105 5.65 10.88 -3.54
C PRO A 105 5.75 9.88 -4.70
N LEU A 106 6.61 10.16 -5.68
CA LEU A 106 6.88 9.35 -6.87
C LEU A 106 8.13 8.47 -6.73
N SER A 107 8.58 8.22 -5.51
CA SER A 107 9.77 7.40 -5.28
C SER A 107 9.49 5.90 -5.46
N ASN A 108 10.55 5.10 -5.40
CA ASN A 108 10.50 3.65 -5.48
C ASN A 108 9.63 2.96 -4.40
N SER A 109 8.98 3.70 -3.48
CA SER A 109 8.10 3.13 -2.46
C SER A 109 6.68 2.82 -2.94
N VAL A 110 6.26 3.31 -4.13
CA VAL A 110 4.86 3.24 -4.60
C VAL A 110 4.29 1.83 -4.52
N TYR A 111 4.98 0.84 -5.09
CA TYR A 111 4.51 -0.56 -5.11
C TYR A 111 4.31 -1.13 -3.72
N SER A 112 5.27 -0.84 -2.83
CA SER A 112 5.20 -1.27 -1.45
C SER A 112 4.07 -0.61 -0.68
N ALA A 113 3.76 0.66 -0.99
CA ALA A 113 2.70 1.41 -0.34
C ALA A 113 1.31 0.94 -0.76
N VAL A 114 1.10 0.57 -2.03
CA VAL A 114 -0.17 0.00 -2.50
C VAL A 114 -0.48 -1.32 -1.78
N LEU A 115 0.53 -2.20 -1.65
CA LEU A 115 0.36 -3.44 -0.87
C LEU A 115 0.08 -3.14 0.61
N HIS A 116 0.75 -2.16 1.21
CA HIS A 116 0.51 -1.77 2.59
C HIS A 116 -0.93 -1.26 2.80
N ASP A 117 -1.40 -0.36 1.93
CA ASP A 117 -2.79 0.14 1.93
C ASP A 117 -3.80 -1.01 1.83
N TYR A 118 -3.56 -1.98 0.95
CA TYR A 118 -4.43 -3.15 0.80
C TYR A 118 -4.52 -3.95 2.09
N LEU A 119 -3.37 -4.26 2.70
CA LEU A 119 -3.29 -5.02 3.95
C LEU A 119 -3.87 -4.25 5.15
N TYR A 120 -3.98 -2.93 5.06
CA TYR A 120 -4.49 -2.06 6.12
C TYR A 120 -5.99 -1.78 6.04
N ARG A 121 -6.66 -2.01 4.90
CA ARG A 121 -8.03 -1.53 4.63
C ARG A 121 -9.03 -2.67 4.49
N ASN A 122 -9.15 -3.53 5.50
CA ASN A 122 -10.08 -4.68 5.54
C ASN A 122 -10.05 -5.49 4.22
N PRO A 123 -8.92 -6.14 3.92
CA PRO A 123 -8.80 -6.93 2.70
C PRO A 123 -9.81 -8.08 2.72
N LYS A 124 -10.29 -8.53 1.55
CA LYS A 124 -11.27 -9.64 1.49
C LYS A 124 -10.60 -11.02 1.57
N GLU A 125 -9.39 -11.13 1.04
CA GLU A 125 -8.61 -12.37 0.96
C GLU A 125 -8.20 -12.85 2.37
N VAL A 126 -8.34 -14.16 2.63
CA VAL A 126 -8.05 -14.76 3.95
C VAL A 126 -6.61 -14.51 4.38
N THR A 127 -5.64 -14.74 3.49
CA THR A 127 -4.21 -14.53 3.80
C THR A 127 -3.91 -13.07 4.16
N ALA A 128 -4.53 -12.12 3.48
CA ALA A 128 -4.42 -10.70 3.79
C ALA A 128 -5.12 -10.36 5.11
N LYS A 129 -6.31 -10.92 5.35
CA LYS A 129 -7.05 -10.81 6.62
C LYS A 129 -6.36 -11.45 7.80
N GLU A 130 -5.39 -12.34 7.62
CA GLU A 130 -4.63 -12.92 8.73
C GLU A 130 -3.32 -12.16 8.98
N THR A 131 -2.84 -11.40 7.99
CA THR A 131 -1.59 -10.63 8.06
C THR A 131 -1.68 -9.52 9.10
N SER A 132 -0.93 -9.66 10.20
CA SER A 132 -1.00 -8.72 11.33
C SER A 132 -0.48 -7.34 10.95
N ARG A 133 -0.88 -6.29 11.70
CA ARG A 133 -0.36 -4.93 11.48
C ARG A 133 1.16 -4.86 11.44
N LEU A 134 1.85 -5.52 12.38
CA LEU A 134 3.32 -5.57 12.41
C LEU A 134 3.88 -6.26 11.16
N GLU A 135 3.24 -7.32 10.70
CA GLU A 135 3.64 -8.03 9.49
C GLU A 135 3.43 -7.17 8.25
N SER A 136 2.30 -6.48 8.12
CA SER A 136 2.05 -5.50 7.06
C SER A 136 3.11 -4.39 7.05
N ASP A 137 3.49 -3.86 8.23
CA ASP A 137 4.53 -2.83 8.34
C ASP A 137 5.92 -3.37 7.94
N ARG A 138 6.21 -4.64 8.26
CA ARG A 138 7.44 -5.31 7.81
C ARG A 138 7.44 -5.53 6.31
N ILE A 139 6.33 -6.00 5.73
CA ILE A 139 6.16 -6.13 4.27
C ILE A 139 6.40 -4.78 3.60
N PHE A 140 5.90 -3.68 4.17
CA PHE A 140 6.16 -2.34 3.67
C PHE A 140 7.66 -1.98 3.73
N TYR A 141 8.32 -2.20 4.85
CA TYR A 141 9.77 -1.96 4.97
C TYR A 141 10.59 -2.75 3.93
N PHE A 142 10.33 -4.05 3.80
CA PHE A 142 11.08 -4.92 2.89
C PHE A 142 10.69 -4.75 1.42
N GLY A 143 9.44 -4.39 1.13
CA GLY A 143 9.00 -4.00 -0.21
C GLY A 143 9.72 -2.76 -0.70
N MET A 144 9.82 -1.71 0.13
CA MET A 144 10.63 -0.54 -0.18
C MET A 144 12.10 -0.90 -0.44
N LYS A 145 12.67 -1.80 0.37
CA LYS A 145 14.03 -2.31 0.17
C LYS A 145 14.18 -3.04 -1.18
N ALA A 146 13.21 -3.86 -1.56
CA ALA A 146 13.19 -4.58 -2.84
C ALA A 146 13.13 -3.62 -4.03
N CYS A 147 12.43 -2.49 -3.89
CA CYS A 147 12.41 -1.42 -4.90
C CYS A 147 13.64 -0.49 -4.84
N GLY A 148 14.65 -0.76 -4.02
CA GLY A 148 15.89 0.02 -3.98
C GLY A 148 15.88 1.24 -3.06
N VAL A 149 14.87 1.41 -2.20
CA VAL A 149 14.87 2.47 -1.19
C VAL A 149 16.03 2.26 -0.20
N LYS A 150 16.75 3.36 0.11
CA LYS A 150 17.85 3.34 1.08
C LYS A 150 17.35 2.84 2.44
N ARG A 151 18.15 2.01 3.11
CA ARG A 151 17.78 1.36 4.38
C ARG A 151 17.28 2.34 5.44
N ILE A 152 17.96 3.47 5.59
CA ILE A 152 17.63 4.51 6.58
C ILE A 152 16.25 5.10 6.32
N ILE A 153 15.95 5.43 5.05
CA ILE A 153 14.65 5.99 4.65
C ILE A 153 13.52 4.98 4.90
N ALA A 154 13.71 3.73 4.48
CA ALA A 154 12.73 2.67 4.73
C ALA A 154 12.46 2.46 6.24
N LEU A 155 13.50 2.57 7.08
CA LEU A 155 13.37 2.49 8.54
C LEU A 155 12.58 3.66 9.13
N ILE A 156 12.84 4.89 8.67
CA ILE A 156 12.10 6.08 9.09
C ILE A 156 10.62 5.91 8.74
N MET A 157 10.32 5.45 7.53
CA MET A 157 8.95 5.19 7.07
C MET A 157 8.27 4.08 7.87
N PHE A 158 8.97 2.97 8.14
CA PHE A 158 8.49 1.89 9.00
C PHE A 158 8.07 2.43 10.36
N TRP A 159 8.94 3.18 11.04
CA TRP A 159 8.61 3.76 12.35
C TRP A 159 7.47 4.78 12.26
N GLY A 160 7.42 5.57 11.17
CA GLY A 160 6.31 6.48 10.89
C GLY A 160 4.96 5.78 10.89
N VAL A 161 4.83 4.65 10.18
CA VAL A 161 3.57 3.86 10.15
C VAL A 161 3.33 3.07 11.44
N ARG A 162 4.38 2.64 12.16
CA ARG A 162 4.25 2.02 13.50
C ARG A 162 3.62 2.96 14.51
N ILE A 163 4.04 4.22 14.50
CA ILE A 163 3.57 5.23 15.46
C ILE A 163 2.22 5.81 14.99
N GLY A 164 2.10 6.23 13.73
CA GLY A 164 0.94 6.96 13.23
C GLY A 164 -0.16 6.13 12.57
N GLY A 165 0.12 4.90 12.13
CA GLY A 165 -0.79 4.12 11.28
C GLY A 165 -1.95 3.42 12.00
N LYS A 166 -2.06 3.52 13.34
CA LYS A 166 -3.03 2.74 14.12
C LYS A 166 -4.48 2.98 13.67
N ASN A 167 -4.84 4.23 13.40
CA ASN A 167 -6.21 4.61 13.04
C ASN A 167 -6.58 4.22 11.60
N SER A 168 -5.57 4.02 10.75
CA SER A 168 -5.77 3.58 9.36
C SER A 168 -5.85 2.07 9.23
N TYR A 169 -5.42 1.32 10.24
CA TYR A 169 -5.48 -0.14 10.25
C TYR A 169 -6.88 -0.60 10.64
N ILE A 170 -7.64 -1.05 9.65
CA ILE A 170 -9.01 -1.53 9.78
C ILE A 170 -9.01 -3.02 9.38
N ARG A 171 -9.56 -3.85 10.25
CA ARG A 171 -9.75 -5.30 10.05
C ARG A 171 -11.23 -5.61 9.97
#